data_AF-A0A8S9I0E9-F1
#
_entry.id   AF-A0A8S9I0E9-F1
#
_cell.length_a   1.000
_cell.length_b   1.000
_cell.length_c   1.000
_cell.angle_alpha   90.00
_cell.angle_beta   90.00
_cell.angle_gamma   90.00
#
_symmetry.space_group_name_H-M   'P 1'
#
loop_
_entity.id
_entity.type
_entity.pdbx_description
1 polymer ?
#
loop_
_entity_poly.entity_id
_entity_poly.type
_entity_poly.pdbx_seq_one_letter_code
_entity_poly.pdbx_strand_id
1 'polypeptide(L)'
;MENPDFNNPNYNTKTGIYSEGCGLENVFMSWGHDDYMYLVAKENGSTLPSAGLFIIRYHSFYPLHKAGGYTHLMNEGDKDNLKWLHVFNKYDLYSKSKVQVDVEKVKPYYMSLIKKVRGTLLSSRLKMNN
;
A
#
# COMPACT_ATOMS: atom_id res chain seq x y z
N MET A 1 -12.94 21.94 -12.30
CA MET A 1 -13.21 20.51 -12.02
C MET A 1 -13.87 20.45 -10.66
N GLU A 2 -15.16 20.16 -10.61
CA GLU A 2 -15.93 20.01 -9.37
C GLU A 2 -16.04 18.52 -9.04
N ASN A 3 -15.80 18.17 -7.77
CA ASN A 3 -16.06 16.82 -7.28
C ASN A 3 -17.58 16.71 -6.99
N PRO A 4 -18.34 15.86 -7.69
CA PRO A 4 -19.78 15.72 -7.45
C PRO A 4 -20.11 15.24 -6.03
N ASP A 5 -19.16 14.59 -5.36
CA ASP A 5 -19.31 14.10 -3.99
C ASP A 5 -19.22 15.22 -2.95
N PHE A 6 -18.64 16.38 -3.30
CA PHE A 6 -18.36 17.46 -2.35
C PHE A 6 -19.64 18.01 -1.69
N ASN A 7 -20.71 18.14 -2.47
CA ASN A 7 -22.01 18.64 -1.99
C ASN A 7 -22.97 17.52 -1.58
N ASN A 8 -22.53 16.25 -1.59
CA ASN A 8 -23.38 15.13 -1.22
C ASN A 8 -23.44 14.98 0.32
N PRO A 9 -24.63 15.09 0.94
CA PRO A 9 -24.79 14.99 2.39
C PRO A 9 -24.37 13.63 2.97
N ASN A 10 -24.30 12.58 2.15
CA ASN A 10 -23.87 11.26 2.60
C ASN A 10 -22.33 11.18 2.80
N TYR A 11 -21.56 12.08 2.18
CA TYR A 11 -20.09 12.04 2.19
C TYR A 11 -19.47 13.19 2.99
N ASN A 12 -20.22 14.25 3.25
CA ASN A 12 -19.72 15.49 3.86
C ASN A 12 -19.73 15.49 5.41
N THR A 13 -19.95 14.34 6.04
CA THR A 13 -19.82 14.17 7.50
C THR A 13 -18.41 13.67 7.85
N LYS A 14 -18.04 13.69 9.14
CA LYS A 14 -16.71 13.24 9.60
C LYS A 14 -16.39 11.79 9.17
N THR A 15 -17.38 10.91 9.16
CA THR A 15 -17.21 9.50 8.77
C THR A 15 -17.79 9.20 7.39
N GLY A 16 -18.57 10.10 6.80
CA GLY A 16 -19.28 9.85 5.54
C GLY A 16 -20.10 8.56 5.61
N ILE A 17 -19.81 7.65 4.68
CA ILE A 17 -20.44 6.32 4.60
C ILE A 17 -19.81 5.25 5.50
N TYR A 18 -18.79 5.59 6.30
CA TYR A 18 -18.05 4.63 7.12
C TYR A 18 -18.51 4.66 8.58
N SER A 19 -18.25 3.57 9.30
CA SER A 19 -18.30 3.53 10.76
C SER A 19 -16.95 3.92 11.37
N GLU A 20 -16.97 4.47 12.58
CA GLU A 20 -15.76 4.76 13.34
C GLU A 20 -15.01 3.45 13.68
N GLY A 21 -13.70 3.45 13.52
CA GLY A 21 -12.84 2.29 13.75
C GLY A 21 -13.10 1.10 12.83
N CYS A 22 -13.72 1.31 11.66
CA CYS A 22 -14.06 0.23 10.73
C CYS A 22 -12.86 -0.54 10.18
N GLY A 23 -11.66 0.02 10.28
CA GLY A 23 -10.46 -0.51 9.66
C GLY A 23 -10.27 0.06 8.27
N LEU A 24 -9.04 0.48 7.96
CA LEU A 24 -8.71 1.06 6.65
C LEU A 24 -8.94 0.07 5.50
N GLU A 25 -8.98 -1.22 5.77
CA GLU A 25 -9.29 -2.23 4.77
C GLU A 25 -10.71 -2.13 4.23
N ASN A 26 -11.63 -1.54 5.01
CA ASN A 26 -13.04 -1.31 4.71
C ASN A 26 -13.33 0.11 4.20
N VAL A 27 -12.30 0.94 4.07
CA VAL A 27 -12.39 2.30 3.51
C VAL A 27 -12.13 2.22 2.01
N PHE A 28 -13.02 2.84 1.21
CA PHE A 28 -12.74 3.02 -0.21
C PHE A 28 -11.71 4.14 -0.38
N MET A 29 -10.51 3.76 -0.82
CA MET A 29 -9.45 4.69 -1.14
C MET A 29 -9.62 5.24 -2.55
N SER A 30 -9.09 6.43 -2.80
CA SER A 30 -8.95 6.93 -4.17
C SER A 30 -8.12 5.93 -4.98
N TRP A 31 -8.69 5.41 -6.07
CA TRP A 31 -8.05 4.38 -6.88
C TRP A 31 -6.70 4.84 -7.44
N GLY A 32 -5.69 3.98 -7.33
CA GLY A 32 -4.32 4.29 -7.75
C GLY A 32 -3.39 3.09 -7.64
N HIS A 33 -2.08 3.34 -7.70
CA HIS A 33 -1.10 2.25 -7.68
C HIS A 33 -1.05 1.48 -6.36
N ASP A 34 -1.44 2.11 -5.24
CA ASP A 34 -1.46 1.49 -3.91
C ASP A 34 -2.41 0.30 -3.88
N ASP A 35 -3.70 0.55 -4.14
CA ASP A 35 -4.74 -0.48 -4.15
C ASP A 35 -4.51 -1.49 -5.28
N TYR A 36 -4.09 -1.03 -6.47
CA TYR A 36 -3.78 -1.94 -7.57
C TYR A 36 -2.68 -2.94 -7.20
N MET A 37 -1.54 -2.47 -6.68
CA MET A 37 -0.42 -3.33 -6.35
C MET A 37 -0.72 -4.22 -5.13
N TYR A 38 -1.49 -3.72 -4.16
CA TYR A 38 -2.00 -4.54 -3.06
C TYR A 38 -2.85 -5.71 -3.56
N LEU A 39 -3.79 -5.46 -4.47
CA LEU A 39 -4.61 -6.50 -5.08
C LEU A 39 -3.76 -7.48 -5.89
N VAL A 40 -2.80 -7.01 -6.70
CA VAL A 40 -1.87 -7.89 -7.42
C VAL A 40 -1.10 -8.79 -6.44
N ALA A 41 -0.55 -8.24 -5.37
CA ALA A 41 0.18 -9.02 -4.38
C ALA A 41 -0.72 -10.05 -3.69
N LYS A 42 -1.92 -9.66 -3.27
CA LYS A 42 -2.90 -10.52 -2.59
C LYS A 42 -3.39 -11.65 -3.49
N GLU A 43 -3.87 -11.33 -4.69
CA GLU A 43 -4.44 -12.30 -5.65
C GLU A 43 -3.39 -13.26 -6.22
N ASN A 44 -2.11 -12.86 -6.25
CA ASN A 44 -1.02 -13.75 -6.64
C ASN A 44 -0.39 -14.53 -5.45
N GLY A 45 -1.05 -14.50 -4.28
CA GLY A 45 -0.65 -15.28 -3.11
C GLY A 45 0.70 -14.88 -2.52
N SER A 46 1.02 -13.58 -2.53
CA SER A 46 2.25 -13.07 -1.89
C SER A 46 2.35 -13.53 -0.44
N THR A 47 3.54 -13.91 -0.01
CA THR A 47 3.85 -14.31 1.37
C THR A 47 4.41 -13.15 2.20
N LEU A 48 4.28 -11.91 1.72
CA LEU A 48 4.64 -10.74 2.51
C LEU A 48 3.85 -10.71 3.82
N PRO A 49 4.46 -10.30 4.93
CA PRO A 49 3.74 -10.11 6.19
C PRO A 49 2.70 -8.99 6.04
N SER A 50 1.72 -8.96 6.96
CA SER A 50 0.67 -7.94 7.00
C SER A 50 1.22 -6.52 6.89
N ALA A 51 2.32 -6.20 7.60
CA ALA A 51 3.00 -4.91 7.52
C ALA A 51 3.48 -4.56 6.11
N GLY A 52 3.99 -5.54 5.35
CA GLY A 52 4.44 -5.32 3.97
C GLY A 52 3.29 -5.01 3.02
N LEU A 53 2.18 -5.74 3.14
CA LEU A 53 0.97 -5.48 2.36
C LEU A 53 0.31 -4.14 2.74
N PHE A 54 0.31 -3.80 4.03
CA PHE A 54 -0.17 -2.52 4.54
C PHE A 54 0.65 -1.35 3.96
N ILE A 55 1.99 -1.48 3.92
CA ILE A 55 2.86 -0.47 3.31
C ILE A 55 2.51 -0.27 1.83
N ILE A 56 2.39 -1.36 1.06
CA ILE A 56 2.04 -1.27 -0.37
C ILE A 56 0.72 -0.52 -0.56
N ARG A 57 -0.29 -0.81 0.27
CA ARG A 57 -1.63 -0.25 0.14
C ARG A 57 -1.80 1.19 0.63
N TYR A 58 -0.92 1.69 1.51
CA TYR A 58 -1.16 2.99 2.17
C TYR A 58 0.03 3.94 2.13
N HIS A 59 1.10 3.64 1.39
CA HIS A 59 2.28 4.53 1.28
C HIS A 59 2.02 5.86 0.56
N SER A 60 0.93 5.99 -0.18
CA SER A 60 0.48 7.26 -0.74
C SER A 60 -0.49 8.02 0.18
N PHE A 61 -0.92 7.43 1.30
CA PHE A 61 -1.94 8.02 2.17
C PHE A 61 -1.37 9.08 3.14
N TYR A 62 -0.72 10.11 2.59
CA TYR A 62 -0.07 11.18 3.34
C TYR A 62 -0.97 11.91 4.36
N PRO A 63 -2.27 12.19 4.05
CA PRO A 63 -3.18 12.74 5.06
C PRO A 63 -3.21 11.93 6.35
N LEU A 64 -3.08 10.61 6.28
CA LEU A 64 -2.95 9.74 7.44
C LEU A 64 -1.52 9.76 8.00
N HIS A 65 -0.55 9.22 7.26
CA HIS A 65 0.77 8.89 7.82
C HIS A 65 1.74 10.07 7.94
N LYS A 66 1.33 11.28 7.53
CA LYS A 66 2.09 12.52 7.74
C LYS A 66 1.30 13.56 8.54
N ALA A 67 0.01 13.72 8.25
CA ALA A 67 -0.82 14.76 8.87
C ALA A 67 -1.70 14.24 10.03
N GLY A 68 -1.78 12.92 10.27
CA GLY A 68 -2.58 12.35 11.35
C GLY A 68 -4.10 12.45 11.15
N GLY A 69 -4.55 12.73 9.91
CA GLY A 69 -5.96 12.67 9.55
C GLY A 69 -6.45 11.23 9.45
N TYR A 70 -7.78 11.04 9.39
CA TYR A 70 -8.43 9.74 9.21
C TYR A 70 -8.16 8.68 10.29
N THR A 71 -7.52 9.04 11.41
CA THR A 71 -7.24 8.11 12.52
C THR A 71 -8.50 7.55 13.17
N HIS A 72 -9.63 8.25 13.06
CA HIS A 72 -10.94 7.78 13.53
C HIS A 72 -11.49 6.60 12.73
N LEU A 73 -10.93 6.27 11.57
CA LEU A 73 -11.33 5.09 10.78
C LEU A 73 -10.44 3.87 11.07
N MET A 74 -9.31 4.04 11.75
CA MET A 74 -8.34 2.98 11.99
C MET A 74 -8.80 2.00 13.07
N ASN A 75 -8.59 0.70 12.81
CA ASN A 75 -8.66 -0.34 13.83
C ASN A 75 -7.28 -0.53 14.52
N GLU A 76 -7.18 -1.44 15.50
CA GLU A 76 -5.91 -1.71 16.19
C GLU A 76 -4.82 -2.27 15.27
N GLY A 77 -5.19 -3.09 14.29
CA GLY A 77 -4.26 -3.64 13.30
C GLY A 77 -3.63 -2.55 12.42
N ASP A 78 -4.42 -1.54 12.04
CA ASP A 78 -3.92 -0.39 11.29
C ASP A 78 -2.91 0.43 12.10
N LYS A 79 -3.23 0.68 13.39
CA LYS A 79 -2.35 1.41 14.31
C LYS A 79 -1.02 0.68 14.46
N ASP A 80 -1.08 -0.64 14.56
CA ASP A 80 0.11 -1.48 14.66
C ASP A 80 0.96 -1.47 13.38
N ASN A 81 0.34 -1.43 12.20
CA ASN A 81 1.09 -1.39 10.94
C ASN A 81 1.59 0.01 10.57
N LEU A 82 0.94 1.08 11.07
CA LEU A 82 1.32 2.46 10.78
C LEU A 82 2.77 2.76 11.18
N LYS A 83 3.29 2.14 12.25
CA LYS A 83 4.69 2.28 12.66
C LYS A 83 5.66 1.82 11.56
N TRP A 84 5.34 0.75 10.84
CA TRP A 84 6.16 0.24 9.74
C TRP A 84 6.07 1.13 8.51
N LEU A 85 4.89 1.72 8.27
CA LEU A 85 4.71 2.70 7.21
C LEU A 85 5.57 3.94 7.42
N HIS A 86 5.65 4.47 8.64
CA HIS A 86 6.54 5.59 8.93
C HIS A 86 8.02 5.26 8.71
N VAL A 87 8.44 4.02 8.98
CA VAL A 87 9.80 3.56 8.69
C VAL A 87 10.03 3.52 7.18
N PHE A 88 9.12 2.89 6.43
CA PHE A 88 9.21 2.79 4.96
C PHE A 88 9.25 4.17 4.28
N ASN A 89 8.37 5.09 4.70
CA ASN A 89 8.23 6.41 4.06
C ASN A 89 9.53 7.23 4.09
N LYS A 90 10.40 7.02 5.07
CA LYS A 90 11.74 7.64 5.09
C LYS A 90 12.57 7.20 3.89
N TYR A 91 12.54 5.92 3.56
CA TYR A 91 13.27 5.38 2.42
C TYR A 91 12.62 5.77 1.09
N ASP A 92 11.29 5.68 0.99
CA ASP A 92 10.58 6.10 -0.24
C ASP A 92 10.87 7.57 -0.59
N LEU A 93 10.76 8.47 0.39
CA LEU A 93 10.93 9.90 0.12
C LEU A 93 12.40 10.30 -0.07
N TYR A 94 13.30 9.80 0.78
CA TYR A 94 14.67 10.33 0.88
C TYR A 94 15.75 9.48 0.19
N SER A 95 15.40 8.30 -0.37
CA SER A 95 16.34 7.56 -1.24
C SER A 95 16.39 8.06 -2.68
N LYS A 96 15.50 9.01 -3.04
CA LYS A 96 15.46 9.64 -4.37
C LYS A 96 16.77 10.41 -4.61
N SER A 97 17.65 9.82 -5.41
CA SER A 97 18.97 10.34 -5.74
C SER A 97 19.14 10.50 -7.25
N LYS A 98 19.99 11.46 -7.66
CA LYS A 98 20.46 11.56 -9.05
C LYS A 98 21.46 10.46 -9.42
N VAL A 99 22.13 9.89 -8.41
CA VAL A 99 23.04 8.77 -8.60
C VAL A 99 22.22 7.49 -8.74
N GLN A 100 22.32 6.85 -9.90
CA GLN A 100 21.59 5.62 -10.18
C GLN A 100 22.26 4.42 -9.52
N VAL A 101 21.44 3.47 -9.08
CA VAL A 101 21.91 2.17 -8.60
C VAL A 101 22.36 1.34 -9.79
N ASP A 102 23.48 0.63 -9.65
CA ASP A 102 23.88 -0.42 -10.60
C ASP A 102 22.90 -1.59 -10.50
N VAL A 103 21.97 -1.63 -11.46
CA VAL A 103 20.88 -2.61 -11.49
C VAL A 103 21.41 -4.04 -11.60
N GLU A 104 22.42 -4.29 -12.43
CA GLU A 104 22.92 -5.65 -12.65
C GLU A 104 23.63 -6.19 -11.40
N LYS A 105 24.27 -5.32 -10.61
CA LYS A 105 24.87 -5.70 -9.33
C LYS A 105 23.84 -6.11 -8.29
N VAL A 106 22.69 -5.43 -8.20
CA VAL A 106 21.68 -5.68 -7.15
C VAL A 106 20.62 -6.71 -7.55
N LYS A 107 20.44 -6.92 -8.85
CA LYS A 107 19.41 -7.81 -9.42
C LYS A 107 19.46 -9.24 -8.86
N PRO A 108 20.61 -9.93 -8.70
CA PRO A 108 20.63 -11.28 -8.13
C PRO A 108 20.01 -11.34 -6.72
N TYR A 109 20.28 -10.31 -5.90
CA TYR A 109 19.73 -10.22 -4.55
C TYR A 109 18.20 -10.04 -4.60
N TYR A 110 17.69 -9.05 -5.34
CA TYR A 110 16.25 -8.81 -5.42
C TYR A 110 15.48 -9.96 -6.09
N MET A 111 16.06 -10.63 -7.08
CA MET A 111 15.47 -11.84 -7.67
C MET A 111 15.33 -12.98 -6.66
N SER A 112 16.31 -13.14 -5.74
CA SER A 112 16.21 -14.12 -4.65
C SER A 112 15.06 -13.80 -3.68
N LEU A 113 14.85 -12.51 -3.38
CA LEU A 113 13.74 -12.05 -2.55
C LEU A 113 12.39 -12.26 -3.24
N ILE A 114 12.28 -11.88 -4.52
CA ILE A 114 11.08 -12.11 -5.33
C ILE A 114 10.72 -13.59 -5.32
N LYS A 115 11.69 -14.49 -5.48
CA LYS A 115 11.46 -15.93 -5.42
C LYS A 115 10.95 -16.38 -4.04
N LYS A 116 11.42 -15.76 -2.96
CA LYS A 116 11.00 -16.05 -1.59
C LYS A 116 9.59 -15.53 -1.27
N VAL A 117 9.23 -14.35 -1.77
CA VAL A 117 7.96 -13.68 -1.43
C VAL A 117 6.81 -13.92 -2.40
N ARG A 118 7.10 -14.38 -3.63
CA ARG A 118 6.08 -14.75 -4.60
C ARG A 118 5.37 -16.04 -4.17
N GLY A 119 4.04 -16.04 -4.21
CA GLY A 119 3.26 -17.27 -4.06
C GLY A 119 3.53 -18.26 -5.19
N THR A 120 3.20 -19.53 -4.95
CA THR A 120 3.42 -20.66 -5.88
C THR A 120 2.83 -20.41 -7.28
N LEU A 121 1.82 -19.54 -7.41
CA LEU A 121 1.09 -19.23 -8.66
C LEU A 121 1.87 -18.36 -9.67
N LEU A 122 2.82 -17.53 -9.24
CA LEU A 122 3.62 -16.72 -10.18
C LEU A 122 4.67 -17.55 -10.95
N SER A 123 5.04 -18.73 -10.45
CA SER A 123 6.04 -19.58 -11.10
C SER A 123 5.53 -20.29 -12.36
N SER A 124 4.20 -20.43 -12.54
CA SER A 124 3.60 -21.10 -13.70
C SER A 124 3.27 -20.13 -14.84
N ARG A 125 2.90 -18.87 -14.54
CA ARG A 125 2.56 -17.87 -15.59
C ARG A 125 3.79 -17.22 -16.25
N LEU A 126 4.88 -17.01 -15.51
CA LEU A 126 6.12 -16.44 -16.09
C LEU A 126 6.89 -17.43 -16.98
N LYS A 127 6.56 -18.72 -16.94
CA LYS A 127 7.16 -19.74 -17.82
C LYS A 127 6.55 -19.78 -19.23
N MET A 128 5.49 -19.01 -19.52
CA MET A 128 4.83 -19.04 -20.82
C MET A 128 5.36 -18.01 -21.84
N ASN A 129 6.32 -17.16 -21.47
CA ASN A 129 6.84 -16.10 -22.33
C ASN A 129 8.38 -16.14 -22.50
N ASN A 130 8.96 -17.32 -22.73
CA ASN A 130 10.32 -17.48 -23.24
C ASN A 130 10.35 -18.59 -24.30
#